data_AF-A0A2D6ZT53-F1
#
_entry.id   AF-A0A2D6ZT53-F1
#
_cell.length_a   1.000
_cell.length_b   1.000
_cell.length_c   1.000
_cell.angle_alpha   90.00
_cell.angle_beta   90.00
_cell.angle_gamma   90.00
#
_symmetry.space_group_name_H-M   'P 1'
#
loop_
_entity.id
_entity.type
_entity.pdbx_description
1 polymer ?
#
loop_
_entity_poly.entity_id
_entity_poly.type
_entity_poly.pdbx_seq_one_letter_code
_entity_poly.pdbx_strand_id
1 'polypeptide(L)'
;MFKDDVWSHKNLCNVVSHTEIERKKLYNFLKSGNFIDVIRKFNNPPNNIFTWWSYRSPNFKVNNRGRRLDYIWTTKDLFKKTSNAQILSYTREWKKPSDHVPLIIDLKI
;
A
#
# COMPACT_ATOMS: atom_id res chain seq x y z
N MET A 1 0.54 -5.33 -7.67
CA MET A 1 -0.64 -4.86 -6.95
C MET A 1 -1.65 -5.99 -6.93
N PHE A 2 -1.92 -6.50 -5.73
CA PHE A 2 -2.78 -7.64 -5.44
C PHE A 2 -4.24 -7.21 -5.33
N LYS A 3 -5.16 -8.18 -5.28
CA LYS A 3 -6.62 -7.89 -5.26
C LYS A 3 -7.06 -7.11 -4.02
N ASP A 4 -6.36 -7.32 -2.90
CA ASP A 4 -6.56 -6.71 -1.59
C ASP A 4 -5.84 -5.37 -1.41
N ASP A 5 -5.09 -4.89 -2.41
CA ASP A 5 -4.50 -3.54 -2.41
C ASP A 5 -5.54 -2.44 -2.67
N VAL A 6 -6.81 -2.80 -2.87
CA VAL A 6 -7.91 -1.84 -3.08
C VAL A 6 -9.17 -2.27 -2.36
N TRP A 7 -10.03 -1.30 -2.04
CA TRP A 7 -11.32 -1.56 -1.40
C TRP A 7 -12.28 -2.47 -2.19
N SER A 8 -12.17 -2.50 -3.54
CA SER A 8 -12.95 -3.41 -4.37
C SER A 8 -12.21 -3.73 -5.67
N HIS A 9 -11.65 -4.94 -5.74
CA HIS A 9 -10.99 -5.43 -6.95
C HIS A 9 -11.93 -5.46 -8.15
N LYS A 10 -13.17 -5.93 -7.95
CA LYS A 10 -14.17 -6.04 -9.02
C LYS A 10 -14.50 -4.67 -9.62
N ASN A 11 -14.68 -3.65 -8.78
CA ASN A 11 -15.07 -2.32 -9.26
C ASN A 11 -13.90 -1.53 -9.85
N LEU A 12 -12.67 -1.90 -9.53
CA LEU A 12 -11.46 -1.16 -9.94
C LEU A 12 -10.63 -1.88 -11.00
N CYS A 13 -11.02 -3.08 -11.46
CA CYS A 13 -10.21 -3.90 -12.36
C CYS A 13 -9.86 -3.24 -13.71
N ASN A 14 -10.61 -2.22 -14.11
CA ASN A 14 -10.41 -1.41 -15.33
C ASN A 14 -10.22 0.09 -15.03
N VAL A 15 -9.91 0.43 -13.77
CA VAL A 15 -9.66 1.81 -13.36
C VAL A 15 -8.15 2.01 -13.25
N VAL A 16 -7.64 3.14 -13.76
CA VAL A 16 -6.23 3.56 -13.62
C VAL A 16 -5.77 3.38 -12.18
N SER A 17 -4.55 2.89 -12.00
CA SER A 17 -3.93 2.34 -10.79
C SER A 17 -4.23 0.87 -10.47
N HIS A 18 -5.29 0.24 -11.01
CA HIS A 18 -5.62 -1.17 -10.74
C HIS A 18 -6.01 -1.96 -11.99
N THR A 19 -5.63 -1.51 -13.18
CA THR A 19 -5.82 -2.27 -14.42
C THR A 19 -5.03 -3.59 -14.39
N GLU A 20 -5.47 -4.59 -15.16
CA GLU A 20 -4.74 -5.86 -15.23
C GLU A 20 -3.28 -5.69 -15.66
N ILE A 21 -3.01 -4.81 -16.64
CA ILE A 21 -1.66 -4.57 -17.12
C ILE A 21 -0.76 -3.92 -16.06
N GLU A 22 -1.27 -2.94 -15.31
CA GLU A 22 -0.55 -2.33 -14.17
C GLU A 22 -0.25 -3.37 -13.09
N ARG A 23 -1.25 -4.16 -12.69
CA ARG A 23 -1.08 -5.20 -11.66
C ARG A 23 -0.02 -6.24 -12.07
N LYS A 24 -0.09 -6.74 -13.31
CA LYS A 24 0.86 -7.72 -13.86
C LYS A 24 2.27 -7.14 -13.94
N LYS A 25 2.44 -5.94 -14.49
CA LYS A 25 3.75 -5.29 -14.60
C LYS A 25 4.37 -5.06 -13.22
N LEU A 26 3.62 -4.52 -12.26
CA LEU A 26 4.13 -4.29 -10.90
C LEU A 26 4.52 -5.59 -10.20
N TYR A 27 3.72 -6.64 -10.36
CA TYR A 27 4.03 -7.96 -9.80
C TYR A 27 5.28 -8.58 -10.43
N ASN A 28 5.43 -8.47 -11.75
CA ASN A 28 6.61 -8.98 -12.45
C ASN A 28 7.87 -8.21 -12.03
N PHE A 29 7.77 -6.90 -11.83
CA PHE A 29 8.89 -6.07 -11.35
C PHE A 29 9.30 -6.42 -9.92
N LEU A 30 8.33 -6.63 -9.02
CA LEU A 30 8.60 -7.13 -7.66
C LEU A 30 9.36 -8.47 -7.71
N LYS A 31 8.90 -9.39 -8.57
CA LYS A 31 9.51 -10.72 -8.74
C LYS A 31 10.90 -10.68 -9.35
N SER A 32 11.12 -9.85 -10.37
CA SER A 32 12.40 -9.82 -11.09
C SER A 32 13.57 -9.43 -10.20
N GLY A 33 13.33 -8.60 -9.18
CA GLY A 33 14.35 -8.23 -8.19
C GLY A 33 14.40 -9.12 -6.95
N ASN A 34 13.61 -10.21 -6.89
CA ASN A 34 13.40 -10.99 -5.66
C ASN A 34 13.08 -10.11 -4.44
N PHE A 35 12.30 -9.04 -4.67
CA PHE A 35 11.97 -8.07 -3.65
C PHE A 35 10.90 -8.61 -2.69
N ILE A 36 10.98 -8.16 -1.46
CA ILE A 36 9.99 -8.40 -0.41
C ILE A 36 9.19 -7.12 -0.19
N ASP A 37 7.87 -7.23 -0.32
CA ASP A 37 6.94 -6.18 0.08
C ASP A 37 6.84 -6.13 1.61
N VAL A 38 7.52 -5.15 2.22
CA VAL A 38 7.68 -5.07 3.68
C VAL A 38 6.34 -4.85 4.36
N ILE A 39 5.58 -3.84 3.92
CA ILE A 39 4.27 -3.49 4.51
C ILE A 39 3.34 -4.71 4.48
N ARG A 40 3.31 -5.45 3.37
CA ARG A 40 2.49 -6.65 3.25
C ARG A 40 2.97 -7.79 4.14
N LYS A 41 4.28 -7.97 4.32
CA LYS A 41 4.81 -9.02 5.21
C LYS A 41 4.48 -8.77 6.67
N PHE A 42 4.55 -7.53 7.13
CA PHE A 42 4.20 -7.16 8.51
C PHE A 42 2.70 -7.17 8.78
N ASN A 43 1.88 -6.98 7.74
CA ASN A 43 0.42 -7.03 7.84
C ASN A 43 -0.09 -8.28 7.10
N ASN A 44 0.28 -9.49 7.54
CA ASN A 44 -0.19 -10.73 6.94
C ASN A 44 -1.09 -11.52 7.91
N PRO A 45 -2.37 -11.79 7.59
CA PRO A 45 -3.05 -11.41 6.35
C PRO A 45 -3.30 -9.89 6.26
N PRO A 46 -3.25 -9.32 5.04
CA PRO A 46 -3.44 -7.89 4.83
C PRO A 46 -4.87 -7.48 5.13
N ASN A 47 -4.99 -6.47 5.99
CA ASN A 47 -6.25 -5.84 6.34
C ASN A 47 -6.12 -4.32 6.16
N ASN A 48 -6.83 -3.75 5.19
CA ASN A 48 -6.90 -2.30 4.97
C ASN A 48 -5.54 -1.58 4.92
N ILE A 49 -4.58 -2.15 4.19
CA ILE A 49 -3.23 -1.60 3.99
C ILE A 49 -3.19 -0.43 2.99
N PHE A 50 -4.23 0.39 2.96
CA PHE A 50 -4.37 1.50 2.02
C PHE A 50 -3.46 2.66 2.40
N THR A 51 -2.96 3.34 1.38
CA THR A 51 -2.11 4.52 1.54
C THR A 51 -2.71 5.75 0.89
N TRP A 52 -3.82 5.61 0.16
CA TRP A 52 -4.43 6.68 -0.61
C TRP A 52 -5.96 6.69 -0.51
N TRP A 53 -6.57 7.88 -0.41
CA TRP A 53 -8.01 8.12 -0.49
C TRP A 53 -8.33 9.43 -1.20
N SER A 54 -9.31 9.38 -2.13
CA SER A 54 -9.76 10.55 -2.89
C SER A 54 -10.19 11.73 -1.99
N TYR A 55 -9.78 12.95 -2.34
CA TYR A 55 -10.28 14.18 -1.72
C TYR A 55 -11.80 14.34 -1.75
N ARG A 56 -12.49 13.66 -2.67
CA ARG A 56 -13.96 13.67 -2.76
C ARG A 56 -14.65 12.90 -1.62
N SER A 57 -13.89 12.20 -0.78
CA SER A 57 -14.39 11.47 0.39
C SER A 57 -13.90 12.15 1.68
N PRO A 58 -14.55 13.23 2.14
CA PRO A 58 -14.10 13.99 3.30
C PRO A 58 -14.03 13.14 4.58
N ASN A 59 -14.96 12.19 4.76
CA ASN A 59 -14.87 11.17 5.81
C ASN A 59 -14.42 9.83 5.21
N PHE A 60 -13.12 9.70 4.97
CA PHE A 60 -12.53 8.55 4.30
C PHE A 60 -12.72 7.22 5.05
N LYS A 61 -12.93 7.26 6.39
CA LYS A 61 -13.12 6.07 7.22
C LYS A 61 -14.48 5.40 7.04
N VAL A 62 -15.56 6.14 6.75
CA VAL A 62 -16.94 5.61 6.73
C VAL A 62 -17.12 4.48 5.70
N ASN A 63 -16.64 4.70 4.48
CA ASN A 63 -16.71 3.69 3.42
C ASN A 63 -15.36 3.01 3.15
N ASN A 64 -14.29 3.49 3.79
CA ASN A 64 -12.89 3.09 3.63
C ASN A 64 -12.51 2.70 2.19
N ARG A 65 -12.89 3.53 1.21
CA ARG A 65 -12.65 3.29 -0.22
C ARG A 65 -11.22 3.61 -0.65
N GLY A 66 -10.25 3.07 0.10
CA GLY A 66 -8.83 3.33 -0.11
C GLY A 66 -8.20 2.47 -1.20
N ARG A 67 -6.98 2.87 -1.57
CA ARG A 67 -6.07 2.12 -2.44
C ARG A 67 -4.69 2.12 -1.80
N ARG A 68 -3.92 1.06 -2.02
CA ARG A 68 -2.50 1.01 -1.70
C ARG A 68 -1.70 1.36 -2.95
N LEU A 69 -1.18 2.58 -2.97
CA LEU A 69 -0.41 3.10 -4.11
C LEU A 69 1.07 3.31 -3.77
N ASP A 70 1.41 3.26 -2.48
CA ASP A 70 2.76 3.45 -1.97
C ASP A 70 3.33 2.12 -1.48
N TYR A 71 4.63 1.92 -1.69
CA TYR A 71 5.30 0.65 -1.43
C TYR A 71 6.71 0.88 -0.89
N ILE A 72 7.10 0.05 0.08
CA ILE A 72 8.49 -0.11 0.49
C ILE A 72 8.86 -1.56 0.22
N TRP A 73 9.79 -1.74 -0.71
CA TRP A 73 10.30 -3.04 -1.13
C TRP A 73 11.76 -3.15 -0.76
N THR A 74 12.15 -4.30 -0.23
CA THR A 74 13.53 -4.55 0.21
C THR A 74 14.04 -5.86 -0.38
N THR A 75 15.35 -5.96 -0.55
CA THR A 75 15.98 -7.27 -0.75
C THR A 75 15.82 -8.14 0.50
N LYS A 76 16.07 -9.44 0.37
CA LYS A 76 15.96 -10.40 1.48
C LYS A 76 16.86 -10.03 2.66
N ASP A 77 18.09 -9.57 2.41
CA ASP A 77 19.04 -9.26 3.48
C ASP A 77 18.68 -7.98 4.23
N LEU A 78 18.17 -6.98 3.52
CA LEU A 78 17.66 -5.77 4.18
C LEU A 78 16.38 -6.07 4.97
N PHE A 79 15.50 -6.94 4.46
CA PHE A 79 14.29 -7.36 5.19
C PHE A 79 14.61 -8.01 6.54
N LYS A 80 15.70 -8.79 6.64
CA LYS A 80 16.15 -9.38 7.93
C LYS A 80 16.52 -8.31 8.96
N LYS A 81 16.91 -7.11 8.50
CA LYS A 81 17.21 -5.95 9.35
C LYS A 81 15.97 -5.09 9.63
N THR A 82 14.84 -5.35 8.99
CA THR A 82 13.60 -4.62 9.23
C THR A 82 12.94 -5.12 10.51
N SER A 83 12.75 -4.22 11.47
CA SER A 83 12.18 -4.53 12.79
C SER A 83 10.73 -4.09 12.94
N ASN A 84 10.26 -3.16 12.12
CA ASN A 84 8.90 -2.62 12.17
C ASN A 84 8.49 -2.05 10.81
N ALA A 85 7.18 -1.97 10.58
CA ALA A 85 6.60 -1.40 9.37
C ALA A 85 5.18 -0.86 9.66
N GLN A 86 4.91 0.39 9.30
CA GLN A 86 3.68 1.10 9.67
C GLN A 86 3.10 1.91 8.50
N ILE A 87 1.77 2.01 8.50
CA ILE A 87 0.99 2.92 7.66
C ILE A 87 0.40 3.97 8.59
N LEU A 88 0.78 5.24 8.41
CA LEU A 88 0.33 6.31 9.31
C LEU A 88 -1.00 6.91 8.85
N SER A 89 -2.07 6.09 8.82
CA SER A 89 -3.39 6.48 8.29
C SER A 89 -4.02 7.68 9.00
N TYR A 90 -3.68 7.91 10.28
CA TYR A 90 -4.15 9.06 11.06
C TYR A 90 -3.70 10.42 10.48
N THR A 91 -2.61 10.44 9.70
CA THR A 91 -2.12 11.69 9.06
C THR A 91 -3.12 12.25 8.04
N ARG A 92 -4.04 11.40 7.55
CA ARG A 92 -5.14 11.81 6.66
C ARG A 92 -6.17 12.71 7.34
N GLU A 93 -6.16 12.78 8.68
CA GLU A 93 -7.05 13.60 9.50
C GLU A 93 -6.44 14.97 9.86
N TRP A 94 -5.19 15.24 9.45
CA TRP A 94 -4.53 16.52 9.70
C TRP A 94 -5.19 17.68 8.96
N LYS A 95 -4.85 18.92 9.35
CA LYS A 95 -5.31 20.13 8.64
C LYS A 95 -4.63 20.20 7.26
N LYS A 96 -5.44 20.24 6.19
CA LYS A 96 -4.97 20.20 4.78
C LYS A 96 -4.03 18.99 4.53
N PRO A 97 -4.53 17.76 4.72
CA PRO A 97 -3.72 16.57 4.56
C PRO A 97 -3.49 16.26 3.08
N SER A 98 -2.49 15.44 2.78
CA SER A 98 -2.38 14.78 1.48
C SER A 98 -3.51 13.75 1.33
N ASP A 99 -3.84 13.37 0.09
CA ASP A 99 -4.63 12.20 -0.24
C ASP A 99 -3.86 10.89 -0.03
N HIS A 100 -2.53 10.97 0.13
CA HIS A 100 -1.65 9.90 0.56
C HIS A 100 -1.33 9.97 2.06
N VAL A 101 -0.96 8.82 2.65
CA VAL A 101 -0.41 8.73 4.01
C VAL A 101 0.97 8.09 4.01
N PRO A 102 1.86 8.49 4.94
CA PRO A 102 3.22 7.95 4.99
C PRO A 102 3.29 6.45 5.28
N LEU A 103 4.29 5.81 4.69
CA LEU A 103 4.80 4.50 5.06
C LEU A 103 6.12 4.66 5.81
N ILE A 104 6.26 3.96 6.93
CA ILE A 104 7.50 3.96 7.71
C ILE A 104 7.96 2.53 7.92
N ILE A 105 9.27 2.30 7.83
CA ILE A 105 9.91 1.06 8.27
C ILE A 105 11.09 1.39 9.17
N ASP A 106 11.34 0.55 10.16
CA ASP A 106 12.49 0.70 11.06
C ASP A 106 13.55 -0.35 10.71
N LEU A 107 14.76 0.11 10.39
CA LEU A 107 15.89 -0.74 10.01
C LEU A 107 16.96 -0.74 11.12
N LYS A 108 17.45 -1.93 11.47
CA LYS A 108 18.59 -2.14 12.37
C LYS A 108 19.85 -2.39 11.53
N ILE A 109 20.57 -1.32 11.18
CA ILE A 109 21.70 -1.39 10.25
C ILE A 109 23.03 -1.51 10.98
#